data_AF-A0A660TN82-F1
#
_entry.id   AF-A0A660TN82-F1
#
_cell.length_a   1.000
_cell.length_b   1.000
_cell.length_c   1.000
_cell.angle_alpha   90.00
_cell.angle_beta   90.00
_cell.angle_gamma   90.00
#
_symmetry.space_group_name_H-M   'P 1'
#
loop_
_entity.id
_entity.type
_entity.pdbx_description
1 polymer ?
#
loop_
_entity_poly.entity_id
_entity_poly.type
_entity_poly.pdbx_seq_one_letter_code
_entity_poly.pdbx_strand_id
1 'polypeptide(L)'
;MKKIIYYIGVILLLAIIPSMIFAKSKMNFRFSQEASLLNITVTKSEEFTVELNGKGWYANRYSRDKITILLRTVDVDRTIFNIRANEAGEAYVFFSFVGKDKYLHITIKEKSQSKVKVSGSEVEDIERSGVPEKIENNQKGNKSTEPNKEIKTKEINLAEATSNALSQISKTEIVETDNEKVEAVSTTKNDAVNKIEVEKEEKTNGGISGIPEKAQGALSVEASKAKKENSKSTATANLNVKKSVNEKTKQNMLQNAPKYANNEKGKSIKPAESYQLAKKKKSSEIYYIDTKSKKKVEIKFEDENENYFKGITKLKRGDNEGAIDLLKEYLAKCEKCDYRDDAEYSMAKAYENLADNNTALRYYTELESKGKGKYYVLALRWLADYYYEKGDLKKALEFYKKVFDKTSDPLVKRRIADIAYNNGDISTSLEGYNYCIEKGVMDDEVFFRLASIYDNPGKYRDIEKAYKFYRKIVESYPKSRYFDISERRVSFFEKNFINFR
;
A
#
# COMPACT_ATOMS: atom_id res chain seq x y z
N MET A 1 -51.94 18.13 24.66
CA MET A 1 -50.80 17.22 24.94
C MET A 1 -51.15 15.73 24.85
N LYS A 2 -52.12 15.18 25.61
CA LYS A 2 -52.41 13.73 25.61
C LYS A 2 -52.72 13.12 24.24
N LYS A 3 -53.43 13.82 23.35
CA LYS A 3 -53.71 13.36 21.97
C LYS A 3 -52.45 13.27 21.10
N ILE A 4 -51.50 14.20 21.26
CA ILE A 4 -50.25 14.22 20.46
C ILE A 4 -49.36 13.03 20.85
N ILE A 5 -49.27 12.71 22.13
CA ILE A 5 -48.51 11.55 22.63
C ILE A 5 -49.10 10.24 22.09
N TYR A 6 -50.43 10.13 22.02
CA TYR A 6 -51.10 8.95 21.45
C TYR A 6 -50.79 8.76 19.95
N TYR A 7 -50.84 9.83 19.14
CA TYR A 7 -50.53 9.73 17.71
C TYR A 7 -49.06 9.40 17.44
N ILE A 8 -48.12 9.93 18.23
CA ILE A 8 -46.70 9.57 18.12
C ILE A 8 -46.50 8.08 18.44
N GLY A 9 -47.19 7.56 19.46
CA GLY A 9 -47.16 6.14 19.80
C GLY A 9 -47.69 5.24 18.67
N VAL A 10 -48.80 5.61 18.03
CA VAL A 10 -49.39 4.84 16.92
C VAL A 10 -48.51 4.88 15.66
N ILE A 11 -47.90 6.03 15.34
CA ILE A 11 -46.98 6.15 14.20
C ILE A 11 -45.71 5.31 14.42
N LEU A 12 -45.15 5.32 15.63
CA LEU A 12 -44.03 4.45 15.99
C LEU A 12 -44.40 2.96 15.89
N LEU A 13 -45.60 2.58 16.34
CA LEU A 13 -46.08 1.19 16.24
C LEU A 13 -46.25 0.75 14.78
N LEU A 14 -46.84 1.61 13.94
CA LEU A 14 -47.02 1.35 12.51
C LEU A 14 -45.72 1.37 11.71
N ALA A 15 -44.66 2.05 12.18
CA ALA A 15 -43.34 1.99 11.57
C ALA A 15 -42.62 0.65 11.87
N ILE A 16 -42.93 0.00 13.00
CA ILE A 16 -42.29 -1.26 13.41
C ILE A 16 -42.96 -2.47 12.72
N ILE A 17 -44.27 -2.44 12.49
CA ILE A 17 -45.03 -3.60 11.94
C ILE A 17 -44.55 -4.07 10.55
N PRO A 18 -44.28 -3.19 9.55
CA PRO A 18 -43.79 -3.63 8.23
C PRO A 18 -42.42 -4.31 8.29
N SER A 19 -41.56 -3.91 9.23
CA SER A 19 -40.22 -4.48 9.39
C SER A 19 -40.25 -5.93 9.89
N MET A 20 -41.27 -6.31 10.66
CA MET A 20 -41.45 -7.69 11.14
C MET A 20 -42.14 -8.59 10.12
N ILE A 21 -43.05 -8.06 9.28
CA ILE A 21 -43.82 -8.87 8.32
C ILE A 21 -43.00 -9.22 7.07
N PHE A 22 -41.97 -8.44 6.72
CA PHE A 22 -41.11 -8.70 5.56
C PHE A 22 -39.69 -9.17 5.89
N ALA A 23 -39.43 -9.58 7.14
CA ALA A 23 -38.18 -10.23 7.51
C ALA A 23 -38.10 -11.63 6.88
N LYS A 24 -37.76 -11.68 5.59
CA LYS A 24 -37.48 -12.90 4.86
C LYS A 24 -36.41 -13.65 5.64
N SER A 25 -36.74 -14.85 6.15
CA SER A 25 -35.83 -15.63 6.99
C SER A 25 -34.53 -15.87 6.23
N LYS A 26 -33.44 -15.25 6.68
CA LYS A 26 -32.13 -15.51 6.13
C LYS A 26 -31.70 -16.90 6.57
N MET A 27 -31.30 -17.74 5.61
CA MET A 27 -30.72 -19.04 5.95
C MET A 27 -29.41 -18.82 6.67
N ASN A 28 -29.23 -19.48 7.83
CA ASN A 28 -28.02 -19.38 8.62
C ASN A 28 -27.34 -20.74 8.65
N PHE A 29 -26.10 -20.80 8.15
CA PHE A 29 -25.30 -22.00 8.12
C PHE A 29 -24.13 -21.87 9.09
N ARG A 30 -23.93 -22.88 9.93
CA ARG A 30 -22.85 -22.90 10.92
C ARG A 30 -21.95 -24.10 10.69
N PHE A 31 -20.65 -23.88 10.64
CA PHE A 31 -19.70 -24.98 10.65
C PHE A 31 -19.71 -25.64 12.04
N SER A 32 -19.82 -26.96 12.10
CA SER A 32 -19.47 -27.67 13.32
C SER A 32 -17.99 -27.45 13.63
N GLN A 33 -17.61 -27.51 14.92
CA GLN A 33 -16.22 -27.29 15.32
C GLN A 33 -15.25 -28.20 14.54
N GLU A 34 -15.66 -29.43 14.26
CA GLU A 34 -14.83 -30.44 13.61
C GLU A 34 -14.90 -30.46 12.08
N ALA A 35 -16.02 -30.04 11.45
CA ALA A 35 -16.18 -30.16 10.00
C ALA A 35 -15.28 -29.17 9.24
N SER A 36 -14.43 -29.65 8.33
CA SER A 36 -13.63 -28.80 7.45
C SER A 36 -14.35 -28.44 6.14
N LEU A 37 -15.41 -29.16 5.78
CA LEU A 37 -16.21 -28.92 4.58
C LEU A 37 -17.69 -28.85 4.95
N LEU A 38 -18.39 -27.87 4.41
CA LEU A 38 -19.84 -27.73 4.48
C LEU A 38 -20.40 -27.68 3.05
N ASN A 39 -21.40 -28.53 2.77
CA ASN A 39 -22.13 -28.52 1.51
C ASN A 39 -23.51 -27.89 1.77
N ILE A 40 -23.87 -26.87 0.99
CA ILE A 40 -25.19 -26.23 1.09
C ILE A 40 -25.84 -26.13 -0.28
N THR A 41 -27.16 -26.04 -0.30
CA THR A 41 -27.93 -25.73 -1.49
C THR A 41 -28.74 -24.47 -1.23
N VAL A 42 -28.64 -23.50 -2.15
CA VAL A 42 -29.35 -22.21 -2.07
C VAL A 42 -29.99 -21.91 -3.42
N THR A 43 -30.92 -20.96 -3.45
CA THR A 43 -31.54 -20.51 -4.70
C THR A 43 -30.85 -19.25 -5.24
N LYS A 44 -30.89 -19.05 -6.55
CA LYS A 44 -30.39 -17.83 -7.19
C LYS A 44 -31.07 -16.59 -6.61
N SER A 45 -30.27 -15.55 -6.39
CA SER A 45 -30.62 -14.28 -5.73
C SER A 45 -30.94 -14.39 -4.24
N GLU A 46 -30.69 -15.54 -3.61
CA GLU A 46 -30.86 -15.73 -2.17
C GLU A 46 -29.66 -15.19 -1.38
N GLU A 47 -29.95 -14.60 -0.21
CA GLU A 47 -28.95 -14.23 0.78
C GLU A 47 -28.95 -15.23 1.92
N PHE A 48 -27.75 -15.63 2.34
CA PHE A 48 -27.55 -16.53 3.46
C PHE A 48 -26.35 -16.08 4.28
N THR A 49 -26.26 -16.56 5.51
CA THR A 49 -25.14 -16.30 6.40
C THR A 49 -24.33 -17.55 6.67
N VAL A 50 -23.03 -17.36 6.86
CA VAL A 50 -22.10 -18.41 7.26
C VAL A 50 -21.39 -17.95 8.54
N GLU A 51 -21.59 -18.71 9.62
CA GLU A 51 -21.00 -18.44 10.93
C GLU A 51 -19.83 -19.38 11.22
N LEU A 52 -18.70 -18.79 11.60
CA LEU A 52 -17.46 -19.48 11.95
C LEU A 52 -17.04 -19.09 13.36
N ASN A 53 -16.71 -20.08 14.20
CA ASN A 53 -16.22 -19.82 15.55
C ASN A 53 -14.79 -19.26 15.51
N GLY A 54 -14.54 -18.19 16.26
CA GLY A 54 -13.30 -17.44 16.33
C GLY A 54 -13.34 -16.09 15.60
N LYS A 55 -12.48 -15.17 16.03
CA LYS A 55 -12.23 -13.91 15.34
C LYS A 55 -11.19 -14.12 14.24
N GLY A 56 -11.16 -13.23 13.25
CA GLY A 56 -10.04 -13.17 12.31
C GLY A 56 -10.15 -14.07 11.07
N TRP A 57 -11.26 -14.78 10.88
CA TRP A 57 -11.52 -15.49 9.62
C TRP A 57 -11.58 -14.51 8.46
N TYR A 58 -10.92 -14.85 7.35
CA TYR A 58 -11.09 -14.19 6.07
C TYR A 58 -11.62 -15.20 5.05
N ALA A 59 -12.30 -14.70 4.02
CA ALA A 59 -12.92 -15.52 2.99
C ALA A 59 -12.31 -15.20 1.62
N ASN A 60 -11.95 -16.24 0.87
CA ASN A 60 -11.58 -16.17 -0.53
C ASN A 60 -12.62 -16.94 -1.35
N ARG A 61 -12.98 -16.42 -2.52
CA ARG A 61 -13.99 -17.03 -3.41
C ARG A 61 -13.37 -17.33 -4.77
N TYR A 62 -13.58 -18.55 -5.23
CA TYR A 62 -13.09 -18.98 -6.55
C TYR A 62 -14.08 -18.63 -7.67
N SER A 63 -15.36 -18.50 -7.37
CA SER A 63 -16.43 -18.20 -8.33
C SER A 63 -17.00 -16.79 -8.10
N ARG A 64 -16.29 -15.76 -8.57
CA ARG A 64 -16.62 -14.34 -8.29
C ARG A 64 -17.92 -13.87 -8.93
N ASP A 65 -18.29 -14.47 -10.05
CA ASP A 65 -19.53 -14.29 -10.81
C ASP A 65 -20.73 -14.89 -10.06
N LYS A 66 -20.59 -16.11 -9.56
CA LYS A 66 -21.70 -16.88 -8.95
C LYS A 66 -22.09 -16.43 -7.55
N ILE A 67 -21.18 -15.84 -6.77
CA ILE A 67 -21.45 -15.40 -5.40
C ILE A 67 -20.80 -14.06 -5.05
N THR A 68 -21.48 -13.30 -4.20
CA THR A 68 -20.98 -12.04 -3.63
C THR A 68 -20.94 -12.13 -2.11
N ILE A 69 -19.78 -11.85 -1.51
CA ILE A 69 -19.68 -11.66 -0.05
C ILE A 69 -20.05 -10.19 0.22
N LEU A 70 -21.20 -9.98 0.84
CA LEU A 70 -21.79 -8.65 1.07
C LEU A 70 -21.16 -7.97 2.28
N LEU A 71 -21.05 -8.70 3.40
CA LEU A 71 -20.62 -8.14 4.66
C LEU A 71 -19.91 -9.21 5.49
N ARG A 72 -18.86 -8.78 6.20
CA ARG A 72 -18.17 -9.54 7.24
C ARG A 72 -18.38 -8.84 8.57
N THR A 73 -18.97 -9.55 9.53
CA THR A 73 -19.16 -9.07 10.91
C THR A 73 -18.28 -9.91 11.83
N VAL A 74 -17.47 -9.26 12.67
CA VAL A 74 -16.65 -9.93 13.68
C VAL A 74 -17.25 -9.64 15.05
N ASP A 75 -17.66 -10.70 15.75
CA ASP A 75 -18.25 -10.66 17.09
C ASP A 75 -17.20 -11.09 18.14
N VAL A 76 -17.59 -11.24 19.40
CA VAL A 76 -16.70 -11.60 20.52
C VAL A 76 -16.07 -12.99 20.36
N ASP A 77 -16.78 -13.96 19.80
CA ASP A 77 -16.33 -15.35 19.71
C ASP A 77 -16.54 -15.97 18.33
N ARG A 78 -16.95 -15.18 17.33
CA ARG A 78 -17.31 -15.66 15.98
C ARG A 78 -17.11 -14.62 14.90
N THR A 79 -17.06 -15.09 13.66
CA THR A 79 -17.07 -14.28 12.44
C THR A 79 -18.23 -14.73 11.56
N ILE A 80 -19.04 -13.77 11.11
CA ILE A 80 -20.24 -14.00 10.29
C ILE A 80 -20.02 -13.39 8.91
N PHE A 81 -20.30 -14.16 7.87
CA PHE A 81 -20.27 -13.71 6.47
C PHE A 81 -21.68 -13.71 5.90
N ASN A 82 -22.14 -12.55 5.42
CA ASN A 82 -23.36 -12.45 4.60
C ASN A 82 -22.99 -12.66 3.14
N ILE A 83 -23.60 -13.63 2.48
CA ILE A 83 -23.29 -14.04 1.11
C ILE A 83 -24.58 -14.03 0.28
N ARG A 84 -24.49 -13.56 -0.96
CA ARG A 84 -25.56 -13.62 -1.96
C ARG A 84 -25.17 -14.56 -3.10
N ALA A 85 -26.09 -15.44 -3.49
CA ALA A 85 -25.96 -16.25 -4.70
C ALA A 85 -26.46 -15.45 -5.92
N ASN A 86 -25.62 -15.23 -6.92
CA ASN A 86 -25.95 -14.41 -8.10
C ASN A 86 -26.39 -15.26 -9.30
N GLU A 87 -25.71 -16.39 -9.54
CA GLU A 87 -25.91 -17.24 -10.73
C GLU A 87 -25.98 -18.72 -10.34
N ALA A 88 -26.77 -19.50 -11.09
CA ALA A 88 -26.93 -20.93 -10.84
C ALA A 88 -25.65 -21.73 -11.15
N GLY A 89 -25.51 -22.88 -10.49
CA GLY A 89 -24.36 -23.79 -10.62
C GLY A 89 -23.58 -23.95 -9.31
N GLU A 90 -22.39 -24.53 -9.39
CA GLU A 90 -21.53 -24.75 -8.21
C GLU A 90 -20.62 -23.55 -7.94
N ALA A 91 -20.47 -23.20 -6.67
CA ALA A 91 -19.53 -22.19 -6.18
C ALA A 91 -18.77 -22.69 -4.94
N TYR A 92 -17.54 -22.20 -4.77
CA TYR A 92 -16.66 -22.56 -3.65
C TYR A 92 -16.17 -21.33 -2.91
N VAL A 93 -16.27 -21.37 -1.58
CA VAL A 93 -15.69 -20.38 -0.66
C VAL A 93 -14.69 -21.08 0.25
N PHE A 94 -13.51 -20.47 0.37
CA PHE A 94 -12.45 -20.87 1.26
C PHE A 94 -12.35 -19.87 2.40
N PHE A 95 -12.55 -20.33 3.63
CA PHE A 95 -12.34 -19.54 4.84
C PHE A 95 -11.05 -19.98 5.49
N SER A 96 -10.21 -19.02 5.88
CA SER A 96 -8.95 -19.32 6.56
C SER A 96 -8.74 -18.43 7.77
N PHE A 97 -8.17 -19.02 8.81
CA PHE A 97 -7.80 -18.39 10.07
C PHE A 97 -6.66 -19.18 10.71
N VAL A 98 -5.48 -18.57 10.81
CA VAL A 98 -4.25 -19.06 11.50
C VAL A 98 -4.24 -20.58 11.75
N GLY A 99 -3.82 -21.33 10.73
CA GLY A 99 -3.67 -22.80 10.81
C GLY A 99 -4.98 -23.59 10.79
N LYS A 100 -6.11 -22.95 10.49
CA LYS A 100 -7.41 -23.59 10.29
C LYS A 100 -8.03 -23.12 8.99
N ASP A 101 -8.45 -24.09 8.19
CA ASP A 101 -9.14 -23.85 6.93
C ASP A 101 -10.50 -24.55 6.94
N LYS A 102 -11.50 -23.86 6.37
CA LYS A 102 -12.87 -24.36 6.18
C LYS A 102 -13.29 -24.10 4.75
N TYR A 103 -13.95 -25.08 4.15
CA TYR A 103 -14.39 -25.07 2.77
C TYR A 103 -15.91 -25.09 2.74
N LEU A 104 -16.51 -24.23 1.92
CA LEU A 104 -17.94 -24.21 1.68
C LEU A 104 -18.18 -24.46 0.19
N HIS A 105 -18.87 -25.54 -0.09
CA HIS A 105 -19.36 -25.88 -1.42
C HIS A 105 -20.85 -25.55 -1.50
N ILE A 106 -21.22 -24.77 -2.51
CA ILE A 106 -22.54 -24.17 -2.65
C ILE A 106 -23.11 -24.61 -3.99
N THR A 107 -24.21 -25.36 -3.94
CA THR A 107 -25.02 -25.66 -5.12
C THR A 107 -26.13 -24.62 -5.24
N ILE A 108 -26.05 -23.77 -6.27
CA ILE A 108 -27.01 -22.70 -6.51
C ILE A 108 -28.03 -23.16 -7.54
N LYS A 109 -29.29 -23.33 -7.13
CA LYS A 109 -30.40 -23.71 -8.01
C LYS A 109 -31.03 -22.49 -8.66
N GLU A 110 -31.46 -22.61 -9.91
CA GLU A 110 -32.35 -21.61 -10.51
C GLU A 110 -33.64 -21.50 -9.69
N LYS A 111 -34.13 -20.27 -9.54
CA LYS A 111 -35.38 -20.05 -8.82
C LYS A 111 -36.50 -20.65 -9.66
N SER A 112 -37.07 -21.77 -9.19
CA SER A 112 -38.19 -22.40 -9.87
C SER A 112 -39.29 -21.37 -10.01
N GLN A 113 -39.55 -20.90 -11.22
CA GLN A 113 -40.73 -20.08 -11.50
C GLN A 113 -41.92 -21.01 -11.25
N SER A 114 -42.50 -20.93 -10.05
CA SER A 114 -43.79 -21.51 -9.79
C SER A 114 -44.75 -20.85 -10.77
N LYS A 115 -45.02 -21.52 -11.90
CA LYS A 115 -46.18 -21.19 -12.72
C LYS A 115 -47.37 -21.41 -11.82
N VAL A 116 -47.81 -20.35 -11.16
CA VAL A 116 -49.13 -20.31 -10.52
C VAL A 116 -50.10 -20.49 -11.67
N LYS A 117 -50.60 -21.72 -11.85
CA LYS A 117 -51.77 -21.98 -12.68
C LYS A 117 -52.93 -21.28 -11.97
N VAL A 118 -53.20 -20.05 -12.37
CA VAL A 118 -54.47 -19.39 -12.05
C VAL A 118 -55.53 -20.16 -12.85
N SER A 119 -56.29 -21.02 -12.17
CA SER A 119 -57.54 -21.56 -12.70
C SER A 119 -58.52 -20.40 -12.81
N GLY A 120 -59.05 -20.21 -14.02
CA GLY A 120 -59.77 -19.00 -14.41
C GLY A 120 -61.12 -18.79 -13.72
N SER A 121 -61.56 -17.55 -13.82
CA SER A 121 -62.97 -17.18 -13.97
C SER A 121 -63.03 -16.14 -15.08
N GLU A 122 -63.90 -16.43 -16.05
CA GLU A 122 -64.33 -15.59 -17.17
C GLU A 122 -64.70 -14.17 -16.72
N VAL A 123 -64.52 -13.17 -17.59
CA VAL A 123 -65.58 -12.26 -18.07
C VAL A 123 -65.00 -11.40 -19.22
N GLU A 124 -65.57 -11.66 -20.39
CA GLU A 124 -65.99 -10.80 -21.51
C GLU A 124 -65.11 -9.66 -22.06
N ASP A 125 -64.97 -9.77 -23.39
CA ASP A 125 -64.56 -8.79 -24.39
C ASP A 125 -65.35 -7.47 -24.32
N ILE A 126 -64.71 -6.37 -24.75
CA ILE A 126 -65.27 -5.42 -25.73
C ILE A 126 -64.09 -4.71 -26.44
N GLU A 127 -64.04 -4.94 -27.75
CA GLU A 127 -63.63 -4.09 -28.90
C GLU A 127 -63.13 -2.65 -28.57
N ARG A 128 -62.17 -2.00 -29.27
CA ARG A 128 -62.13 -1.77 -30.71
C ARG A 128 -60.90 -0.90 -31.11
N SER A 129 -60.26 -1.28 -32.23
CA SER A 129 -59.73 -0.46 -33.34
C SER A 129 -58.84 0.78 -33.11
N GLY A 130 -57.71 0.82 -33.85
CA GLY A 130 -57.30 2.04 -34.56
C GLY A 130 -55.80 2.34 -34.58
N VAL A 131 -55.13 1.91 -35.65
CA VAL A 131 -53.82 2.36 -36.16
C VAL A 131 -54.05 2.64 -37.67
N PRO A 132 -53.23 3.39 -38.46
CA PRO A 132 -52.10 4.30 -38.20
C PRO A 132 -52.28 5.69 -38.89
N GLU A 133 -51.36 6.65 -38.72
CA GLU A 133 -50.51 7.15 -39.83
C GLU A 133 -49.48 8.21 -39.42
N LYS A 134 -48.35 8.16 -40.15
CA LYS A 134 -47.20 9.06 -40.11
C LYS A 134 -47.53 10.42 -40.71
N ILE A 135 -46.96 11.51 -40.19
CA ILE A 135 -46.50 12.66 -41.00
C ILE A 135 -45.24 13.28 -40.34
N GLU A 136 -44.15 13.34 -41.10
CA GLU A 136 -43.01 14.24 -40.88
C GLU A 136 -43.42 15.70 -41.14
N ASN A 137 -42.94 16.67 -40.36
CA ASN A 137 -42.32 17.85 -40.95
C ASN A 137 -41.56 18.72 -39.96
N ASN A 138 -40.41 19.17 -40.45
CA ASN A 138 -39.61 20.30 -39.98
C ASN A 138 -40.46 21.57 -39.79
N GLN A 139 -40.12 22.40 -38.80
CA GLN A 139 -39.63 23.77 -39.07
C GLN A 139 -39.19 24.54 -37.81
N LYS A 140 -38.16 25.35 -38.05
CA LYS A 140 -37.59 26.43 -37.24
C LYS A 140 -38.65 27.42 -36.75
N GLY A 141 -38.37 28.09 -35.63
CA GLY A 141 -38.86 29.46 -35.43
C GLY A 141 -38.99 29.95 -34.00
N ASN A 142 -37.97 30.70 -33.55
CA ASN A 142 -38.04 31.98 -32.85
C ASN A 142 -38.78 32.16 -31.50
N LYS A 143 -37.96 32.69 -30.57
CA LYS A 143 -38.14 33.93 -29.77
C LYS A 143 -39.07 33.94 -28.53
N SER A 144 -38.52 34.62 -27.51
CA SER A 144 -39.20 35.48 -26.51
C SER A 144 -39.89 34.71 -25.38
N THR A 145 -39.86 35.04 -24.08
CA THR A 145 -39.35 36.17 -23.29
C THR A 145 -39.55 35.80 -21.80
N GLU A 146 -38.68 36.33 -20.91
CA GLU A 146 -38.91 36.63 -19.48
C GLU A 146 -39.07 35.50 -18.42
N PRO A 147 -38.92 35.78 -17.10
CA PRO A 147 -37.89 36.62 -16.46
C PRO A 147 -37.28 35.98 -15.18
N ASN A 148 -36.24 36.67 -14.69
CA ASN A 148 -35.60 36.61 -13.38
C ASN A 148 -36.51 36.25 -12.19
N LYS A 149 -36.02 35.37 -11.31
CA LYS A 149 -36.42 35.32 -9.90
C LYS A 149 -35.18 35.32 -9.00
N GLU A 150 -35.04 36.42 -8.25
CA GLU A 150 -34.10 36.61 -7.15
C GLU A 150 -34.19 35.45 -6.14
N ILE A 151 -33.03 34.88 -5.78
CA ILE A 151 -32.89 34.06 -4.58
C ILE A 151 -32.20 34.93 -3.53
N LYS A 152 -32.98 35.36 -2.53
CA LYS A 152 -32.48 35.94 -1.28
C LYS A 152 -31.92 34.81 -0.41
N THR A 153 -30.61 34.78 -0.23
CA THR A 153 -29.94 33.99 0.82
C THR A 153 -30.05 34.74 2.16
N LYS A 154 -30.67 34.12 3.16
CA LYS A 154 -30.60 34.51 4.57
C LYS A 154 -29.41 33.77 5.21
N GLU A 155 -28.39 34.51 5.58
CA GLU A 155 -27.38 34.09 6.55
C GLU A 155 -28.00 34.10 7.95
N ILE A 156 -27.76 33.04 8.73
CA ILE A 156 -27.97 33.03 10.18
C ILE A 156 -26.64 32.62 10.80
N ASN A 157 -26.02 33.58 11.49
CA ASN A 157 -24.82 33.42 12.31
C ASN A 157 -25.13 32.52 13.51
N LEU A 158 -24.36 31.44 13.66
CA LEU A 158 -24.34 30.58 14.85
C LEU A 158 -22.90 30.49 15.37
N ALA A 159 -22.43 31.58 15.97
CA ALA A 159 -21.12 31.66 16.61
C ALA A 159 -21.16 32.60 17.82
N GLU A 160 -21.90 32.23 18.87
CA GLU A 160 -21.85 32.95 20.15
C GLU A 160 -22.26 32.11 21.38
N ALA A 161 -22.12 30.78 21.32
CA ALA A 161 -22.55 29.88 22.42
C ALA A 161 -21.44 28.99 23.01
N THR A 162 -20.17 29.17 22.64
CA THR A 162 -19.09 28.22 23.02
C THR A 162 -17.85 28.88 23.65
N SER A 163 -17.96 30.09 24.19
CA SER A 163 -16.83 30.79 24.83
C SER A 163 -16.82 30.79 26.38
N ASN A 164 -17.83 30.24 27.06
CA ASN A 164 -17.98 30.40 28.53
C ASN A 164 -17.86 29.12 29.36
N ALA A 165 -17.19 28.06 28.87
CA ALA A 165 -17.10 26.78 29.59
C ALA A 165 -15.69 26.31 29.98
N LEU A 166 -14.64 27.13 29.84
CA LEU A 166 -13.24 26.66 30.02
C LEU A 166 -12.35 27.51 30.95
N SER A 167 -12.92 28.35 31.83
CA SER A 167 -12.13 29.19 32.76
C SER A 167 -12.09 28.72 34.22
N GLN A 168 -12.47 27.48 34.55
CA GLN A 168 -12.42 27.00 35.94
C GLN A 168 -11.87 25.58 36.13
N ILE A 169 -10.60 25.35 35.77
CA ILE A 169 -9.79 24.28 36.40
C ILE A 169 -8.30 24.72 36.39
N SER A 170 -7.82 25.34 37.46
CA SER A 170 -6.40 25.35 37.85
C SER A 170 -6.20 26.03 39.21
N LYS A 171 -6.47 25.30 40.29
CA LYS A 171 -5.87 25.55 41.60
C LYS A 171 -5.71 24.21 42.31
N THR A 172 -4.49 23.68 42.30
CA THR A 172 -4.05 22.70 43.28
C THR A 172 -2.65 23.07 43.73
N GLU A 173 -2.52 23.17 45.05
CA GLU A 173 -1.37 23.62 45.82
C GLU A 173 -0.13 22.74 45.64
N ILE A 174 1.02 23.40 45.66
CA ILE A 174 2.34 22.80 45.87
C ILE A 174 2.54 22.74 47.39
N VAL A 175 2.75 21.55 47.92
CA VAL A 175 3.27 21.33 49.28
C VAL A 175 4.65 20.70 49.13
N GLU A 176 5.67 21.44 49.57
CA GLU A 176 7.03 20.97 49.78
C GLU A 176 7.06 19.94 50.91
N THR A 177 7.83 18.85 50.74
CA THR A 177 8.49 18.17 51.86
C THR A 177 9.84 17.63 51.41
N ASP A 178 10.83 17.89 52.26
CA ASP A 178 12.24 17.52 52.15
C ASP A 178 12.52 16.03 52.47
N ASN A 179 13.72 15.62 52.03
CA ASN A 179 14.58 14.52 52.51
C ASN A 179 14.19 13.07 52.15
N GLU A 180 15.05 12.38 51.38
CA GLU A 180 16.08 11.49 51.94
C GLU A 180 17.05 10.92 50.89
N LYS A 181 18.30 10.72 51.35
CA LYS A 181 19.43 10.05 50.72
C LYS A 181 19.13 8.59 50.35
N VAL A 182 19.53 8.11 49.18
CA VAL A 182 20.14 6.77 48.97
C VAL A 182 21.11 6.81 47.78
N GLU A 183 22.07 5.89 47.85
CA GLU A 183 23.42 5.80 47.29
C GLU A 183 23.57 5.56 45.78
N ALA A 184 24.83 5.73 45.39
CA ALA A 184 25.47 5.58 44.09
C ALA A 184 25.22 4.26 43.34
N VAL A 185 25.17 4.35 42.01
CA VAL A 185 25.84 3.39 41.10
C VAL A 185 26.43 4.16 39.91
N SER A 186 27.71 3.88 39.68
CA SER A 186 28.58 4.42 38.65
C SER A 186 28.22 4.01 37.22
N THR A 187 28.42 4.90 36.25
CA THR A 187 29.01 4.55 34.95
C THR A 187 29.94 5.66 34.47
N THR A 188 31.23 5.34 34.40
CA THR A 188 32.31 6.17 33.88
C THR A 188 32.56 5.91 32.40
N LYS A 189 32.91 7.00 31.71
CA LYS A 189 33.90 7.15 30.61
C LYS A 189 33.55 6.59 29.23
N ASN A 190 33.51 7.50 28.25
CA ASN A 190 34.59 7.63 27.27
C ASN A 190 34.45 8.95 26.49
N ASP A 191 35.27 9.95 26.85
CA ASP A 191 35.60 11.11 26.01
C ASP A 191 37.06 11.48 26.28
N ALA A 192 37.93 11.22 25.29
CA ALA A 192 39.20 11.86 24.99
C ALA A 192 39.68 11.21 23.66
N VAL A 193 40.40 11.81 22.72
CA VAL A 193 41.49 12.78 22.79
C VAL A 193 41.65 13.37 21.37
N ASN A 194 41.93 14.67 21.24
CA ASN A 194 43.10 15.20 20.50
C ASN A 194 43.11 16.73 20.52
N LYS A 195 43.89 17.25 21.47
CA LYS A 195 44.40 18.62 21.54
C LYS A 195 45.90 18.50 21.30
N ILE A 196 46.40 19.07 20.21
CA ILE A 196 47.83 19.16 19.91
C ILE A 196 48.28 20.56 20.33
N GLU A 197 49.22 20.60 21.27
CA GLU A 197 50.03 21.76 21.62
C GLU A 197 51.04 22.05 20.50
N VAL A 198 51.25 23.34 20.23
CA VAL A 198 52.35 23.84 19.41
C VAL A 198 53.26 24.63 20.32
N GLU A 199 54.48 24.10 20.54
CA GLU A 199 55.58 24.81 21.16
C GLU A 199 56.16 25.87 20.22
N LYS A 200 56.58 26.98 20.85
CA LYS A 200 57.36 28.06 20.26
C LYS A 200 58.84 27.71 20.27
N GLU A 201 59.54 27.97 19.17
CA GLU A 201 60.92 28.43 19.22
C GLU A 201 61.12 29.64 18.29
N GLU A 202 61.67 30.69 18.88
CA GLU A 202 62.23 31.86 18.21
C GLU A 202 63.57 31.50 17.55
N LYS A 203 63.88 32.10 16.39
CA LYS A 203 64.97 33.10 16.28
C LYS A 203 65.21 33.61 14.86
N THR A 204 65.25 34.94 14.80
CA THR A 204 66.18 35.83 14.08
C THR A 204 66.12 36.04 12.55
N ASN A 205 65.85 37.32 12.25
CA ASN A 205 66.64 38.27 11.44
C ASN A 205 66.24 38.60 9.99
N GLY A 206 66.04 39.92 9.80
CA GLY A 206 66.20 40.70 8.57
C GLY A 206 65.01 40.63 7.62
N GLY A 207 64.26 41.68 7.28
CA GLY A 207 64.65 43.08 7.12
C GLY A 207 64.57 43.44 5.62
N ILE A 208 63.75 44.45 5.32
CA ILE A 208 63.78 45.34 4.14
C ILE A 208 62.80 45.07 2.96
N SER A 209 61.81 45.98 2.89
CA SER A 209 61.19 46.69 1.75
C SER A 209 60.58 45.99 0.52
N GLY A 210 59.42 46.53 0.09
CA GLY A 210 59.24 46.95 -1.31
C GLY A 210 58.18 46.21 -2.14
N ILE A 211 57.01 46.83 -2.27
CA ILE A 211 56.05 46.74 -3.42
C ILE A 211 56.75 47.32 -4.69
N PRO A 212 56.42 47.05 -6.00
CA PRO A 212 55.20 46.49 -6.62
C PRO A 212 55.35 45.52 -7.84
N GLU A 213 54.19 45.05 -8.31
CA GLU A 213 53.71 44.84 -9.70
C GLU A 213 54.54 44.13 -10.81
N LYS A 214 53.79 43.22 -11.46
CA LYS A 214 53.58 43.00 -12.92
C LYS A 214 54.42 41.98 -13.69
N ALA A 215 53.63 41.31 -14.54
CA ALA A 215 53.92 40.77 -15.88
C ALA A 215 54.46 39.33 -16.02
N GLN A 216 53.55 38.48 -16.50
CA GLN A 216 53.65 37.70 -17.74
C GLN A 216 55.04 37.27 -18.22
N GLY A 217 55.20 35.97 -18.49
CA GLY A 217 56.22 35.52 -19.44
C GLY A 217 56.59 34.06 -19.29
N ALA A 218 56.33 33.29 -20.34
CA ALA A 218 56.56 31.86 -20.47
C ALA A 218 58.05 31.48 -20.63
N LEU A 219 58.26 30.16 -20.81
CA LEU A 219 59.47 29.41 -21.24
C LEU A 219 60.25 28.84 -20.06
N SER A 220 60.29 27.52 -19.81
CA SER A 220 60.77 26.37 -20.63
C SER A 220 61.91 25.70 -19.83
N VAL A 221 61.74 24.45 -19.40
CA VAL A 221 62.49 23.27 -19.88
C VAL A 221 63.80 23.01 -19.12
N GLU A 222 63.82 21.90 -18.38
CA GLU A 222 64.88 20.87 -18.31
C GLU A 222 64.29 19.69 -17.50
N ALA A 223 63.87 18.56 -18.07
CA ALA A 223 64.57 17.50 -18.79
C ALA A 223 65.45 16.58 -17.91
N SER A 224 64.89 15.43 -17.52
CA SER A 224 65.56 14.11 -17.51
C SER A 224 64.45 13.02 -17.55
N LYS A 225 64.21 12.36 -18.70
CA LYS A 225 64.78 11.07 -19.17
C LYS A 225 64.69 9.98 -18.07
N ALA A 226 64.12 8.79 -18.23
CA ALA A 226 63.71 7.92 -19.35
C ALA A 226 62.63 6.94 -18.77
N LYS A 227 61.78 6.20 -19.50
CA LYS A 227 62.00 5.31 -20.65
C LYS A 227 60.62 4.95 -21.25
N LYS A 228 60.56 4.92 -22.57
CA LYS A 228 59.42 4.51 -23.43
C LYS A 228 59.24 2.98 -23.45
N GLU A 229 57.99 2.54 -23.64
CA GLU A 229 57.50 1.78 -24.81
C GLU A 229 55.95 1.73 -24.74
N ASN A 230 55.23 2.54 -25.53
CA ASN A 230 54.60 2.23 -26.84
C ASN A 230 53.55 1.11 -26.78
N SER A 231 52.28 1.29 -27.16
CA SER A 231 51.76 1.90 -28.39
C SER A 231 50.25 2.23 -28.23
N LYS A 232 49.82 3.46 -28.57
CA LYS A 232 49.02 3.88 -29.76
C LYS A 232 47.66 3.17 -29.91
N SER A 233 46.55 3.82 -30.27
CA SER A 233 46.29 5.15 -30.82
C SER A 233 44.77 5.37 -30.94
N THR A 234 44.29 6.50 -30.41
CA THR A 234 43.26 7.43 -30.92
C THR A 234 42.36 7.03 -32.11
N ALA A 235 41.06 7.36 -32.01
CA ALA A 235 40.49 8.54 -32.69
C ALA A 235 38.99 8.76 -32.36
N THR A 236 38.69 10.00 -31.97
CA THR A 236 37.38 10.66 -31.95
C THR A 236 36.81 10.86 -33.36
N ALA A 237 35.49 10.73 -33.52
CA ALA A 237 34.71 11.47 -34.52
C ALA A 237 33.23 11.60 -34.11
N ASN A 238 32.77 12.85 -34.06
CA ASN A 238 31.38 13.27 -34.05
C ASN A 238 30.63 12.82 -35.32
N LEU A 239 29.33 12.52 -35.21
CA LEU A 239 28.37 12.77 -36.29
C LEU A 239 26.92 12.82 -35.80
N ASN A 240 26.33 14.00 -35.92
CA ASN A 240 24.90 14.26 -36.01
C ASN A 240 24.33 13.55 -37.24
N VAL A 241 23.27 12.73 -37.11
CA VAL A 241 22.29 12.51 -38.19
C VAL A 241 20.88 12.29 -37.61
N LYS A 242 19.95 13.13 -38.07
CA LYS A 242 18.50 13.05 -37.94
C LYS A 242 17.96 11.67 -38.35
N LYS A 243 16.94 11.14 -37.66
CA LYS A 243 16.01 10.16 -38.24
C LYS A 243 14.55 10.57 -38.01
N SER A 244 13.94 10.95 -39.11
CA SER A 244 12.51 11.02 -39.39
C SER A 244 11.94 9.62 -39.66
N VAL A 245 10.71 9.36 -39.17
CA VAL A 245 9.59 8.63 -39.83
C VAL A 245 9.87 7.13 -40.17
N ASN A 246 9.03 6.11 -39.89
CA ASN A 246 7.57 6.00 -39.92
C ASN A 246 7.09 4.74 -39.16
N GLU A 247 5.81 4.76 -38.79
CA GLU A 247 4.97 3.64 -38.37
C GLU A 247 4.66 2.64 -39.50
N LYS A 248 4.02 1.52 -39.11
CA LYS A 248 3.57 0.30 -39.84
C LYS A 248 4.55 -0.86 -39.60
N THR A 249 4.22 -1.90 -38.84
CA THR A 249 3.15 -2.86 -39.16
C THR A 249 2.82 -3.70 -37.91
N LYS A 250 1.59 -3.58 -37.40
CA LYS A 250 0.96 -4.52 -36.45
C LYS A 250 -0.13 -5.25 -37.21
N GLN A 251 0.20 -6.38 -37.84
CA GLN A 251 -0.75 -7.36 -38.34
C GLN A 251 0.06 -8.61 -38.72
N ASN A 252 -0.09 -9.68 -37.93
CA ASN A 252 0.14 -11.10 -38.26
C ASN A 252 0.60 -11.87 -37.01
N MET A 253 -0.33 -12.25 -36.13
CA MET A 253 -0.21 -13.46 -35.29
C MET A 253 -1.62 -13.94 -34.92
N LEU A 254 -2.28 -14.61 -35.87
CA LEU A 254 -3.47 -15.40 -35.63
C LEU A 254 -3.57 -16.44 -36.73
N GLN A 255 -2.84 -17.55 -36.55
CA GLN A 255 -3.05 -18.85 -37.22
C GLN A 255 -1.91 -19.76 -36.80
N ASN A 256 -2.21 -20.73 -35.92
CA ASN A 256 -1.61 -22.07 -35.86
C ASN A 256 -2.26 -22.85 -34.71
N ALA A 257 -3.42 -23.43 -35.01
CA ALA A 257 -4.01 -24.52 -34.23
C ALA A 257 -3.95 -25.78 -35.11
N PRO A 258 -3.29 -26.88 -34.67
CA PRO A 258 -3.26 -28.11 -35.45
C PRO A 258 -4.60 -28.85 -35.32
N LYS A 259 -5.17 -29.18 -36.48
CA LYS A 259 -6.27 -30.13 -36.66
C LYS A 259 -5.75 -31.55 -36.42
N TYR A 260 -6.45 -32.32 -35.59
CA TYR A 260 -6.45 -33.78 -35.69
C TYR A 260 -7.87 -34.27 -35.87
N ALA A 261 -8.11 -34.89 -37.02
CA ALA A 261 -9.26 -35.73 -37.28
C ALA A 261 -8.73 -37.17 -37.41
N ASN A 262 -9.33 -38.11 -36.69
CA ASN A 262 -9.87 -39.33 -37.31
C ASN A 262 -10.72 -40.14 -36.32
N ASN A 263 -11.79 -40.68 -36.90
CA ASN A 263 -12.69 -41.68 -36.36
C ASN A 263 -11.94 -42.97 -35.99
N GLU A 264 -12.37 -43.65 -34.93
CA GLU A 264 -12.63 -45.09 -34.99
C GLU A 264 -13.60 -45.56 -33.91
N LYS A 265 -14.41 -46.56 -34.30
CA LYS A 265 -15.56 -47.11 -33.58
C LYS A 265 -15.14 -48.09 -32.49
N GLY A 266 -15.86 -48.04 -31.36
CA GLY A 266 -16.35 -49.20 -30.62
C GLY A 266 -15.35 -50.22 -30.07
N LYS A 267 -15.07 -50.14 -28.77
CA LYS A 267 -14.85 -51.29 -27.88
C LYS A 267 -15.21 -50.90 -26.45
N SER A 268 -16.04 -51.72 -25.79
CA SER A 268 -16.46 -51.49 -24.42
C SER A 268 -15.28 -51.61 -23.47
N ILE A 269 -15.08 -50.57 -22.65
CA ILE A 269 -14.12 -50.56 -21.56
C ILE A 269 -14.89 -51.01 -20.32
N LYS A 270 -14.48 -52.13 -19.72
CA LYS A 270 -14.98 -52.60 -18.41
C LYS A 270 -14.69 -51.53 -17.35
N PRO A 271 -15.57 -51.32 -16.35
CA PRO A 271 -15.33 -50.31 -15.32
C PRO A 271 -14.06 -50.65 -14.54
N ALA A 272 -13.14 -49.71 -14.46
CA ALA A 272 -11.97 -49.78 -13.61
C ALA A 272 -12.41 -49.89 -12.14
N GLU A 273 -11.76 -50.80 -11.42
CA GLU A 273 -11.96 -51.05 -10.00
C GLU A 273 -11.83 -49.75 -9.20
N SER A 274 -12.85 -49.46 -8.39
CA SER A 274 -12.97 -48.23 -7.61
C SER A 274 -12.00 -48.23 -6.43
N TYR A 275 -11.11 -47.23 -6.38
CA TYR A 275 -10.26 -46.96 -5.22
C TYR A 275 -11.11 -46.39 -4.07
N GLN A 276 -11.07 -47.02 -2.89
CA GLN A 276 -11.66 -46.46 -1.67
C GLN A 276 -10.58 -45.74 -0.85
N LEU A 277 -10.66 -44.41 -0.77
CA LEU A 277 -9.87 -43.60 0.16
C LEU A 277 -10.56 -43.54 1.53
N ALA A 278 -9.91 -44.08 2.56
CA ALA A 278 -10.32 -43.91 3.95
C ALA A 278 -9.58 -42.72 4.59
N LYS A 279 -10.29 -41.83 5.30
CA LYS A 279 -9.72 -40.66 5.99
C LYS A 279 -9.91 -40.75 7.51
N LYS A 280 -8.81 -40.64 8.28
CA LYS A 280 -8.82 -40.11 9.66
C LYS A 280 -7.47 -39.52 10.13
N LYS A 281 -7.48 -38.19 10.30
CA LYS A 281 -6.89 -37.30 11.35
C LYS A 281 -5.42 -37.50 11.83
N LYS A 282 -4.44 -36.91 11.11
CA LYS A 282 -3.37 -35.95 11.53
C LYS A 282 -2.21 -36.08 10.54
N SER A 283 -1.89 -35.00 9.82
CA SER A 283 -1.11 -35.04 8.57
C SER A 283 -1.82 -35.87 7.49
N SER A 284 -1.95 -35.37 6.28
CA SER A 284 -2.50 -36.14 5.17
C SER A 284 -1.46 -37.18 4.73
N GLU A 285 -1.28 -38.25 5.51
CA GLU A 285 -0.73 -39.49 4.98
C GLU A 285 -1.75 -40.00 3.95
N ILE A 286 -1.56 -39.62 2.69
CA ILE A 286 -2.27 -40.26 1.60
C ILE A 286 -1.62 -41.63 1.47
N TYR A 287 -2.40 -42.68 1.63
CA TYR A 287 -1.94 -44.04 1.38
C TYR A 287 -2.90 -44.73 0.42
N TYR A 288 -2.38 -45.64 -0.37
CA TYR A 288 -3.19 -46.59 -1.12
C TYR A 288 -2.90 -48.01 -0.62
N ILE A 289 -3.89 -48.89 -0.73
CA ILE A 289 -3.70 -50.32 -0.49
C ILE A 289 -3.38 -50.94 -1.85
N ASP A 290 -2.18 -51.49 -2.00
CA ASP A 290 -1.83 -52.27 -3.19
C ASP A 290 -2.67 -53.55 -3.19
N THR A 291 -3.53 -53.72 -4.20
CA THR A 291 -4.50 -54.81 -4.27
C THR A 291 -3.87 -56.18 -4.43
N LYS A 292 -2.63 -56.26 -4.97
CA LYS A 292 -1.91 -57.53 -5.14
C LYS A 292 -1.24 -57.96 -3.84
N SER A 293 -0.56 -57.04 -3.18
CA SER A 293 0.18 -57.35 -1.94
C SER A 293 -0.66 -57.22 -0.67
N LYS A 294 -1.83 -56.57 -0.77
CA LYS A 294 -2.67 -56.12 0.36
C LYS A 294 -1.93 -55.26 1.38
N LYS A 295 -0.80 -54.65 1.00
CA LYS A 295 -0.01 -53.77 1.89
C LYS A 295 -0.42 -52.31 1.73
N LYS A 296 -0.40 -51.57 2.85
CA LYS A 296 -0.51 -50.10 2.88
C LYS A 296 0.77 -49.53 2.27
N VAL A 297 0.64 -48.79 1.17
CA VAL A 297 1.74 -48.00 0.59
C VAL A 297 1.46 -46.54 0.91
N GLU A 298 2.37 -45.94 1.67
CA GLU A 298 2.30 -44.53 2.04
C GLU A 298 2.82 -43.67 0.87
N ILE A 299 2.01 -42.74 0.39
CA ILE A 299 2.41 -41.72 -0.56
C ILE A 299 2.93 -40.55 0.26
N LYS A 300 4.25 -40.42 0.34
CA LYS A 300 4.88 -39.21 0.85
C LYS A 300 4.65 -38.10 -0.16
N PHE A 301 3.65 -37.25 0.11
CA PHE A 301 3.52 -35.99 -0.59
C PHE A 301 4.48 -35.02 0.09
N GLU A 302 5.70 -34.94 -0.42
CA GLU A 302 6.59 -33.84 -0.06
C GLU A 302 6.03 -32.59 -0.74
N ASP A 303 5.40 -31.72 0.05
CA ASP A 303 5.07 -30.38 -0.43
C ASP A 303 6.41 -29.64 -0.58
N GLU A 304 6.84 -29.42 -1.81
CA GLU A 304 8.07 -28.69 -2.15
C GLU A 304 8.14 -27.32 -1.46
N ASN A 305 6.98 -26.76 -1.06
CA ASN A 305 6.85 -25.47 -0.39
C ASN A 305 6.75 -25.58 1.15
N GLU A 306 6.79 -26.78 1.74
CA GLU A 306 6.67 -26.96 3.19
C GLU A 306 7.74 -26.17 3.94
N ASN A 307 8.98 -26.26 3.47
CA ASN A 307 10.12 -25.54 4.06
C ASN A 307 9.97 -24.03 3.91
N TYR A 308 9.43 -23.55 2.78
CA TYR A 308 9.12 -22.13 2.61
C TYR A 308 8.13 -21.65 3.67
N PHE A 309 6.97 -22.30 3.83
CA PHE A 309 5.95 -21.87 4.80
C PHE A 309 6.42 -21.97 6.25
N LYS A 310 7.21 -23.01 6.59
CA LYS A 310 7.86 -23.11 7.91
C LYS A 310 8.86 -21.98 8.13
N GLY A 311 9.68 -21.66 7.13
CA GLY A 311 10.65 -20.56 7.17
C GLY A 311 9.97 -19.20 7.41
N ILE A 312 8.91 -18.89 6.66
CA ILE A 312 8.11 -17.68 6.87
C ILE A 312 7.49 -17.64 8.27
N THR A 313 7.03 -18.78 8.79
CA THR A 313 6.47 -18.87 10.14
C THR A 313 7.52 -18.60 11.21
N LYS A 314 8.74 -19.12 11.05
CA LYS A 314 9.86 -18.83 11.95
C LYS A 314 10.27 -17.36 11.91
N LEU A 315 10.36 -16.77 10.71
CA LEU A 315 10.67 -15.34 10.55
C LEU A 315 9.67 -14.45 11.30
N LYS A 316 8.36 -14.75 11.18
CA LYS A 316 7.31 -14.02 11.90
C LYS A 316 7.38 -14.15 13.43
N ARG A 317 7.98 -15.24 13.92
CA ARG A 317 8.21 -15.47 15.36
C ARG A 317 9.53 -14.85 15.86
N GLY A 318 10.31 -14.22 14.98
CA GLY A 318 11.62 -13.67 15.31
C GLY A 318 12.76 -14.69 15.33
N ASP A 319 12.48 -15.96 15.00
CA ASP A 319 13.51 -17.00 14.83
C ASP A 319 14.15 -16.83 13.44
N ASN A 320 15.04 -15.84 13.33
CA ASN A 320 15.65 -15.44 12.06
C ASN A 320 16.62 -16.51 11.51
N GLU A 321 17.42 -17.13 12.37
CA GLU A 321 18.36 -18.19 11.99
C GLU A 321 17.61 -19.41 11.45
N GLY A 322 16.63 -19.91 12.21
CA GLY A 322 15.83 -21.05 11.76
C GLY A 322 14.98 -20.74 10.52
N ALA A 323 14.59 -19.47 10.31
CA ALA A 323 13.97 -19.06 9.06
C ALA A 323 14.94 -19.15 7.89
N ILE A 324 16.17 -18.65 8.05
CA ILE A 324 17.22 -18.70 7.02
C ILE A 324 17.52 -20.13 6.61
N ASP A 325 17.68 -21.06 7.56
CA ASP A 325 17.99 -22.46 7.26
C ASP A 325 16.91 -23.12 6.40
N LEU A 326 15.64 -22.96 6.80
CA LEU A 326 14.51 -23.53 6.07
C LEU A 326 14.32 -22.89 4.69
N LEU A 327 14.53 -21.57 4.57
CA LEU A 327 14.42 -20.87 3.28
C LEU A 327 15.57 -21.23 2.33
N LYS A 328 16.78 -21.44 2.85
CA LYS A 328 17.91 -21.98 2.05
C LYS A 328 17.62 -23.38 1.56
N GLU A 329 17.12 -24.25 2.44
CA GLU A 329 16.77 -25.61 2.06
C GLU A 329 15.68 -25.64 0.99
N TYR A 330 14.67 -24.77 1.11
CA TYR A 330 13.66 -24.56 0.07
C TYR A 330 14.29 -24.14 -1.26
N LEU A 331 15.13 -23.10 -1.27
CA LEU A 331 15.77 -22.61 -2.49
C LEU A 331 16.75 -23.62 -3.12
N ALA A 332 17.37 -24.50 -2.32
CA ALA A 332 18.30 -25.51 -2.80
C ALA A 332 17.61 -26.68 -3.51
N LYS A 333 16.42 -27.08 -3.06
CA LYS A 333 15.69 -28.23 -3.63
C LYS A 333 14.81 -27.88 -4.82
N CYS A 334 14.60 -26.60 -5.05
CA CYS A 334 13.50 -26.15 -5.87
C CYS A 334 13.93 -25.82 -7.31
N GLU A 335 13.44 -26.62 -8.28
CA GLU A 335 13.69 -26.39 -9.72
C GLU A 335 12.79 -25.29 -10.30
N LYS A 336 11.53 -25.19 -9.84
CA LYS A 336 10.55 -24.19 -10.25
C LYS A 336 9.87 -23.59 -9.01
N CYS A 337 10.43 -22.49 -8.53
CA CYS A 337 10.04 -21.90 -7.26
C CYS A 337 8.99 -20.81 -7.44
N ASP A 338 7.73 -21.16 -7.21
CA ASP A 338 6.63 -20.19 -7.15
C ASP A 338 6.91 -19.09 -6.11
N TYR A 339 7.63 -19.42 -5.04
CA TYR A 339 7.99 -18.49 -3.97
C TYR A 339 9.48 -18.10 -3.95
N ARG A 340 10.20 -18.15 -5.08
CA ARG A 340 11.65 -17.82 -5.09
C ARG A 340 11.93 -16.44 -4.53
N ASP A 341 11.28 -15.43 -5.11
CA ASP A 341 11.49 -14.03 -4.74
C ASP A 341 10.97 -13.74 -3.32
N ASP A 342 9.87 -14.40 -2.90
CA ASP A 342 9.37 -14.33 -1.51
C ASP A 342 10.40 -14.90 -0.52
N ALA A 343 11.02 -16.04 -0.84
CA ALA A 343 12.03 -16.67 0.02
C ALA A 343 13.31 -15.85 0.11
N GLU A 344 13.85 -15.37 -1.02
CA GLU A 344 15.04 -14.51 -1.05
C GLU A 344 14.82 -13.19 -0.30
N TYR A 345 13.66 -12.53 -0.49
CA TYR A 345 13.32 -11.33 0.28
C TYR A 345 13.21 -11.62 1.77
N SER A 346 12.58 -12.73 2.13
CA SER A 346 12.43 -13.13 3.53
C SER A 346 13.76 -13.46 4.19
N MET A 347 14.70 -14.05 3.45
CA MET A 347 16.07 -14.22 3.90
C MET A 347 16.79 -12.89 4.08
N ALA A 348 16.66 -11.95 3.13
CA ALA A 348 17.26 -10.61 3.25
C ALA A 348 16.81 -9.92 4.54
N LYS A 349 15.51 -9.99 4.84
CA LYS A 349 14.93 -9.45 6.07
C LYS A 349 15.39 -10.19 7.34
N ALA A 350 15.56 -11.51 7.27
CA ALA A 350 16.09 -12.28 8.39
C ALA A 350 17.54 -11.88 8.71
N TYR A 351 18.37 -11.68 7.68
CA TYR A 351 19.75 -11.20 7.83
C TYR A 351 19.81 -9.76 8.37
N GLU A 352 18.93 -8.88 7.90
CA GLU A 352 18.75 -7.53 8.43
C GLU A 352 18.40 -7.56 9.93
N ASN A 353 17.45 -8.40 10.35
CA ASN A 353 17.09 -8.55 11.77
C ASN A 353 18.25 -9.08 12.64
N LEU A 354 19.19 -9.80 12.05
CA LEU A 354 20.42 -10.28 12.70
C LEU A 354 21.58 -9.26 12.62
N ALA A 355 21.32 -8.06 12.10
CA ALA A 355 22.32 -7.02 11.82
C ALA A 355 23.44 -7.44 10.85
N ASP A 356 23.29 -8.56 10.12
CA ASP A 356 24.19 -8.94 9.02
C ASP A 356 23.80 -8.19 7.74
N ASN A 357 24.08 -6.90 7.77
CA ASN A 357 23.73 -5.97 6.70
C ASN A 357 24.45 -6.29 5.38
N ASN A 358 25.62 -6.94 5.42
CA ASN A 358 26.36 -7.31 4.22
C ASN A 358 25.64 -8.42 3.45
N THR A 359 25.18 -9.45 4.17
CA THR A 359 24.42 -10.53 3.53
C THR A 359 23.04 -10.06 3.10
N ALA A 360 22.36 -9.23 3.91
CA ALA A 360 21.09 -8.61 3.52
C ALA A 360 21.24 -7.79 2.23
N LEU A 361 22.27 -6.94 2.14
CA LEU A 361 22.59 -6.13 0.97
C LEU A 361 22.75 -6.99 -0.29
N ARG A 362 23.42 -8.14 -0.19
CA ARG A 362 23.59 -9.06 -1.32
C ARG A 362 22.24 -9.55 -1.86
N TYR A 363 21.35 -10.01 -0.99
CA TYR A 363 20.02 -10.49 -1.41
C TYR A 363 19.14 -9.36 -1.96
N TYR A 364 19.14 -8.19 -1.33
CA TYR A 364 18.39 -7.04 -1.86
C TYR A 364 18.93 -6.57 -3.22
N THR A 365 20.24 -6.62 -3.44
CA THR A 365 20.86 -6.31 -4.74
C THR A 365 20.50 -7.35 -5.80
N GLU A 366 20.44 -8.64 -5.44
CA GLU A 366 19.99 -9.69 -6.35
C GLU A 366 18.54 -9.48 -6.79
N LEU A 367 17.64 -9.16 -5.84
CA LEU A 367 16.26 -8.81 -6.13
C LEU A 367 16.12 -7.56 -7.01
N GLU A 368 16.98 -6.56 -6.83
CA GLU A 368 17.05 -5.38 -7.69
C GLU A 368 17.48 -5.75 -9.12
N SER A 369 18.52 -6.57 -9.26
CA SER A 369 19.08 -6.96 -10.55
C SER A 369 18.08 -7.70 -11.45
N LYS A 370 17.08 -8.37 -10.86
CA LYS A 370 15.98 -9.04 -11.58
C LYS A 370 15.03 -8.04 -12.26
N GLY A 371 14.96 -6.80 -11.77
CA GLY A 371 14.18 -5.70 -12.37
C GLY A 371 12.65 -5.85 -12.30
N LYS A 372 12.14 -6.90 -11.66
CA LYS A 372 10.71 -7.27 -11.61
C LYS A 372 10.42 -8.14 -10.39
N GLY A 373 9.14 -8.42 -10.16
CA GLY A 373 8.68 -9.29 -9.08
C GLY A 373 8.01 -8.52 -7.95
N LYS A 374 7.33 -9.26 -7.07
CA LYS A 374 6.52 -8.73 -5.97
C LYS A 374 7.33 -7.89 -4.98
N TYR A 375 8.60 -8.22 -4.78
CA TYR A 375 9.48 -7.55 -3.82
C TYR A 375 10.46 -6.56 -4.43
N TYR A 376 10.43 -6.37 -5.75
CA TYR A 376 11.36 -5.47 -6.43
C TYR A 376 11.34 -4.04 -5.84
N VAL A 377 10.15 -3.45 -5.67
CA VAL A 377 10.00 -2.11 -5.10
C VAL A 377 10.43 -2.06 -3.62
N LEU A 378 10.19 -3.13 -2.86
CA LEU A 378 10.60 -3.21 -1.46
C LEU A 378 12.12 -3.32 -1.32
N ALA A 379 12.77 -4.09 -2.19
CA ALA A 379 14.23 -4.19 -2.25
C ALA A 379 14.86 -2.85 -2.63
N LEU A 380 14.32 -2.16 -3.65
CA LEU A 380 14.77 -0.82 -4.02
C LEU A 380 14.68 0.17 -2.84
N ARG A 381 13.57 0.13 -2.10
CA ARG A 381 13.38 1.02 -0.93
C ARG A 381 14.40 0.71 0.16
N TRP A 382 14.60 -0.57 0.47
CA TRP A 382 15.60 -0.97 1.46
C TRP A 382 17.02 -0.52 1.04
N LEU A 383 17.39 -0.71 -0.23
CA LEU A 383 18.69 -0.25 -0.75
C LEU A 383 18.84 1.28 -0.64
N ALA A 384 17.77 2.03 -0.91
CA ALA A 384 17.78 3.48 -0.76
C ALA A 384 18.02 3.89 0.71
N ASP A 385 17.28 3.28 1.64
CA ASP A 385 17.41 3.53 3.08
C ASP A 385 18.81 3.13 3.58
N TYR A 386 19.34 1.97 3.16
CA TYR A 386 20.69 1.50 3.49
C TYR A 386 21.78 2.50 3.05
N TYR A 387 21.75 2.95 1.79
CA TYR A 387 22.75 3.91 1.30
C TYR A 387 22.60 5.29 1.94
N TYR A 388 21.37 5.68 2.28
CA TYR A 388 21.11 6.93 3.01
C TYR A 388 21.76 6.89 4.40
N GLU A 389 21.58 5.80 5.15
CA GLU A 389 22.19 5.61 6.48
C GLU A 389 23.72 5.53 6.42
N LYS A 390 24.29 5.00 5.33
CA LYS A 390 25.74 5.01 5.08
C LYS A 390 26.29 6.37 4.63
N GLY A 391 25.42 7.35 4.38
CA GLY A 391 25.80 8.67 3.88
C GLY A 391 26.15 8.71 2.38
N ASP A 392 25.95 7.61 1.64
CA ASP A 392 26.08 7.60 0.17
C ASP A 392 24.79 8.17 -0.44
N LEU A 393 24.63 9.49 -0.27
CA LEU A 393 23.43 10.22 -0.70
C LEU A 393 23.17 10.11 -2.21
N LYS A 394 24.23 9.91 -3.01
CA LYS A 394 24.11 9.75 -4.46
C LYS A 394 23.41 8.44 -4.82
N LYS A 395 23.83 7.31 -4.24
CA LYS A 395 23.16 6.03 -4.46
C LYS A 395 21.78 5.99 -3.83
N ALA A 396 21.63 6.54 -2.63
CA ALA A 396 20.32 6.66 -1.99
C ALA A 396 19.31 7.37 -2.92
N LEU A 397 19.71 8.50 -3.50
CA LEU A 397 18.89 9.25 -4.45
C LEU A 397 18.57 8.46 -5.72
N GLU A 398 19.52 7.70 -6.26
CA GLU A 398 19.28 6.80 -7.40
C GLU A 398 18.17 5.79 -7.09
N PHE A 399 18.27 5.08 -5.96
CA PHE A 399 17.29 4.07 -5.59
C PHE A 399 15.94 4.68 -5.21
N TYR A 400 15.88 5.80 -4.47
CA TYR A 400 14.61 6.47 -4.20
C TYR A 400 13.90 6.94 -5.47
N LYS A 401 14.64 7.42 -6.49
CA LYS A 401 14.05 7.74 -7.79
C LYS A 401 13.44 6.51 -8.45
N LYS A 402 14.15 5.38 -8.48
CA LYS A 402 13.61 4.09 -8.97
C LYS A 402 12.34 3.68 -8.21
N VAL A 403 12.27 3.87 -6.89
CA VAL A 403 11.06 3.60 -6.09
C VAL A 403 9.93 4.55 -6.48
N PHE A 404 10.20 5.85 -6.59
CA PHE A 404 9.20 6.86 -6.94
C PHE A 404 8.62 6.63 -8.34
N ASP A 405 9.44 6.28 -9.32
CA ASP A 405 8.99 5.98 -10.69
C ASP A 405 8.00 4.80 -10.75
N LYS A 406 8.02 3.90 -9.76
CA LYS A 406 7.11 2.75 -9.67
C LYS A 406 5.88 2.99 -8.81
N THR A 407 5.96 3.90 -7.85
CA THR A 407 4.95 4.04 -6.79
C THR A 407 4.23 5.37 -6.81
N SER A 408 4.87 6.43 -7.32
CA SER A 408 4.44 7.82 -7.13
C SER A 408 4.15 8.17 -5.66
N ASP A 409 4.83 7.51 -4.71
CA ASP A 409 4.62 7.71 -3.28
C ASP A 409 5.16 9.09 -2.85
N PRO A 410 4.32 10.00 -2.33
CA PRO A 410 4.77 11.32 -1.91
C PRO A 410 5.77 11.28 -0.75
N LEU A 411 5.77 10.26 0.10
CA LEU A 411 6.77 10.13 1.17
C LEU A 411 8.17 9.80 0.61
N VAL A 412 8.22 9.05 -0.49
CA VAL A 412 9.49 8.80 -1.21
C VAL A 412 9.95 10.08 -1.91
N LYS A 413 9.03 10.84 -2.53
CA LYS A 413 9.36 12.16 -3.10
C LYS A 413 9.87 13.15 -2.04
N ARG A 414 9.33 13.09 -0.81
CA ARG A 414 9.85 13.85 0.33
C ARG A 414 11.31 13.50 0.63
N ARG A 415 11.67 12.21 0.69
CA ARG A 415 13.06 11.77 0.90
C ARG A 415 14.01 12.28 -0.19
N ILE A 416 13.56 12.25 -1.45
CA ILE A 416 14.29 12.84 -2.57
C ILE A 416 14.51 14.35 -2.36
N ALA A 417 13.47 15.07 -1.90
CA ALA A 417 13.54 16.49 -1.61
C ALA A 417 14.48 16.83 -0.45
N ASP A 418 14.50 16.00 0.61
CA ASP A 418 15.40 16.13 1.76
C ASP A 418 16.87 15.98 1.33
N ILE A 419 17.17 14.95 0.53
CA ILE A 419 18.52 14.74 -0.01
C ILE A 419 18.93 15.90 -0.92
N ALA A 420 18.02 16.36 -1.79
CA ALA A 420 18.27 17.49 -2.67
C ALA A 420 18.54 18.78 -1.88
N TYR A 421 17.76 19.03 -0.82
CA TYR A 421 17.95 20.17 0.08
C TYR A 421 19.35 20.15 0.70
N ASN A 422 19.75 19.01 1.26
CA ASN A 422 21.05 18.86 1.91
C ASN A 422 22.23 18.99 0.92
N ASN A 423 22.03 18.63 -0.35
CA ASN A 423 23.01 18.80 -1.41
C ASN A 423 23.00 20.20 -2.05
N GLY A 424 22.14 21.12 -1.58
CA GLY A 424 22.01 22.46 -2.13
C GLY A 424 21.24 22.54 -3.46
N ASP A 425 20.65 21.43 -3.93
CA ASP A 425 19.74 21.43 -5.08
C ASP A 425 18.35 21.90 -4.64
N ILE A 426 18.25 23.21 -4.40
CA ILE A 426 17.04 23.88 -3.93
C ILE A 426 15.88 23.73 -4.92
N SER A 427 16.17 23.64 -6.22
CA SER A 427 15.13 23.50 -7.24
C SER A 427 14.41 22.15 -7.12
N THR A 428 15.16 21.06 -7.07
CA THR A 428 14.60 19.71 -6.90
C THR A 428 13.91 19.55 -5.55
N SER A 429 14.49 20.17 -4.50
CA SER A 429 13.89 20.19 -3.17
C SER A 429 12.51 20.85 -3.14
N LEU A 430 12.38 22.06 -3.72
CA LEU A 430 11.10 22.75 -3.84
C LEU A 430 10.06 21.95 -4.63
N GLU A 431 10.45 21.37 -5.76
CA GLU A 431 9.56 20.52 -6.56
C GLU A 431 9.01 19.36 -5.72
N GLY A 432 9.90 18.67 -4.99
CA GLY A 432 9.50 17.52 -4.18
C GLY A 432 8.61 17.87 -3.00
N TYR A 433 8.90 18.96 -2.27
CA TYR A 433 8.04 19.39 -1.16
C TYR A 433 6.68 19.92 -1.64
N ASN A 434 6.62 20.67 -2.75
CA ASN A 434 5.35 21.09 -3.34
C ASN A 434 4.51 19.89 -3.79
N TYR A 435 5.14 18.89 -4.43
CA TYR A 435 4.46 17.64 -4.77
C TYR A 435 3.85 16.95 -3.54
N CYS A 436 4.55 16.95 -2.40
CA CYS A 436 4.03 16.39 -1.16
C CYS A 436 2.74 17.10 -0.72
N ILE A 437 2.72 18.44 -0.73
CA ILE A 437 1.53 19.23 -0.39
C ILE A 437 0.39 18.94 -1.37
N GLU A 438 0.67 18.90 -2.68
CA GLU A 438 -0.33 18.59 -3.71
C GLU A 438 -0.96 17.19 -3.54
N LYS A 439 -0.20 16.23 -2.99
CA LYS A 439 -0.68 14.89 -2.64
C LYS A 439 -1.29 14.80 -1.24
N GLY A 440 -1.47 15.92 -0.55
CA GLY A 440 -2.11 15.97 0.76
C GLY A 440 -1.21 15.56 1.93
N VAL A 441 0.10 15.52 1.75
CA VAL A 441 1.05 15.34 2.85
C VAL A 441 1.12 16.66 3.62
N MET A 442 0.38 16.72 4.73
CA MET A 442 0.30 17.87 5.63
C MET A 442 1.15 17.60 6.87
N ASP A 443 2.46 17.82 6.73
CA ASP A 443 3.49 17.51 7.72
C ASP A 443 4.25 18.80 8.06
N ASP A 444 4.51 19.02 9.35
CA ASP A 444 5.14 20.24 9.87
C ASP A 444 6.58 20.41 9.37
N GLU A 445 7.33 19.32 9.20
CA GLU A 445 8.67 19.36 8.59
C GLU A 445 8.61 19.81 7.14
N VAL A 446 7.64 19.32 6.34
CA VAL A 446 7.47 19.75 4.94
C VAL A 446 7.19 21.26 4.87
N PHE A 447 6.28 21.77 5.70
CA PHE A 447 6.01 23.21 5.76
C PHE A 447 7.24 23.99 6.21
N PHE A 448 7.97 23.49 7.21
CA PHE A 448 9.14 24.18 7.75
C PHE A 448 10.26 24.28 6.70
N ARG A 449 10.49 23.22 5.92
CA ARG A 449 11.49 23.21 4.85
C ARG A 449 11.13 24.19 3.74
N LEU A 450 9.87 24.20 3.30
CA LEU A 450 9.39 25.18 2.32
C LEU A 450 9.53 26.62 2.84
N ALA A 451 9.08 26.87 4.07
CA ALA A 451 9.22 28.17 4.71
C ALA A 451 10.68 28.63 4.74
N SER A 452 11.59 27.73 5.16
CA SER A 452 13.02 27.99 5.23
C SER A 452 13.63 28.31 3.87
N ILE A 453 13.25 27.59 2.80
CA ILE A 453 13.72 27.86 1.44
C ILE A 453 13.28 29.24 0.96
N TYR A 454 12.00 29.59 1.16
CA TYR A 454 11.45 30.88 0.74
C TYR A 454 11.94 32.05 1.59
N ASP A 455 12.34 31.80 2.84
CA ASP A 455 12.89 32.81 3.75
C ASP A 455 14.36 33.13 3.42
N ASN A 456 15.13 32.10 3.03
CA ASN A 456 16.55 32.22 2.77
C ASN A 456 16.84 33.21 1.63
N PRO A 457 17.76 34.18 1.81
CA PRO A 457 18.18 35.07 0.73
C PRO A 457 18.65 34.29 -0.50
N GLY A 458 18.13 34.64 -1.67
CA GLY A 458 18.52 34.01 -2.93
C GLY A 458 17.44 34.06 -4.00
N LYS A 459 17.67 33.30 -5.08
CA LYS A 459 16.78 33.22 -6.25
C LYS A 459 15.35 32.82 -5.90
N TYR A 460 15.18 32.00 -4.86
CA TYR A 460 13.89 31.44 -4.47
C TYR A 460 13.23 32.19 -3.33
N ARG A 461 13.77 33.34 -2.90
CA ARG A 461 13.22 34.08 -1.76
C ARG A 461 11.82 34.61 -2.09
N ASP A 462 10.87 34.35 -1.19
CA ASP A 462 9.46 34.77 -1.28
C ASP A 462 8.89 34.92 0.13
N ILE A 463 8.87 36.16 0.65
CA ILE A 463 8.50 36.44 2.04
C ILE A 463 7.04 36.08 2.33
N GLU A 464 6.14 36.27 1.37
CA GLU A 464 4.72 35.94 1.54
C GLU A 464 4.52 34.43 1.65
N LYS A 465 5.18 33.64 0.80
CA LYS A 465 5.14 32.17 0.92
C LYS A 465 5.79 31.68 2.20
N ALA A 466 6.96 32.23 2.56
CA ALA A 466 7.64 31.89 3.81
C ALA A 466 6.72 32.12 5.02
N TYR A 467 6.12 33.31 5.11
CA TYR A 467 5.15 33.67 6.14
C TYR A 467 3.97 32.71 6.18
N LYS A 468 3.35 32.42 5.02
CA LYS A 468 2.23 31.49 4.92
C LYS A 468 2.56 30.11 5.50
N PHE A 469 3.73 29.56 5.19
CA PHE A 469 4.12 28.24 5.67
C PHE A 469 4.51 28.23 7.15
N TYR A 470 5.26 29.21 7.65
CA TYR A 470 5.51 29.31 9.10
C TYR A 470 4.22 29.49 9.90
N ARG A 471 3.31 30.34 9.43
CA ARG A 471 2.00 30.53 10.05
C ARG A 471 1.19 29.23 10.08
N LYS A 472 1.26 28.42 9.03
CA LYS A 472 0.62 27.10 8.99
C LYS A 472 1.11 26.17 10.11
N ILE A 473 2.41 26.22 10.44
CA ILE A 473 2.98 25.45 11.55
C ILE A 473 2.42 25.94 12.89
N VAL A 474 2.43 27.25 13.12
CA VAL A 474 1.92 27.86 14.36
C VAL A 474 0.44 27.54 14.59
N GLU A 475 -0.39 27.66 13.56
CA GLU A 475 -1.84 27.46 13.68
C GLU A 475 -2.24 25.98 13.79
N SER A 476 -1.55 25.09 13.06
CA SER A 476 -1.98 23.69 12.92
C SER A 476 -1.15 22.70 13.74
N TYR A 477 0.05 23.08 14.21
CA TYR A 477 1.00 22.17 14.87
C TYR A 477 1.66 22.79 16.12
N PRO A 478 0.87 23.10 17.18
CA PRO A 478 1.39 23.73 18.40
C PRO A 478 2.39 22.87 19.20
N LYS A 479 2.49 21.57 18.89
CA LYS A 479 3.48 20.65 19.49
C LYS A 479 4.66 20.34 18.56
N SER A 480 4.74 21.01 17.41
CA SER A 480 5.85 20.83 16.48
C SER A 480 7.16 21.25 17.12
N ARG A 481 8.25 20.52 16.86
CA ARG A 481 9.62 20.97 17.20
C ARG A 481 10.00 22.28 16.49
N TYR A 482 9.27 22.66 15.45
CA TYR A 482 9.47 23.88 14.69
C TYR A 482 8.56 25.03 15.15
N PHE A 483 7.74 24.84 16.19
CA PHE A 483 6.77 25.84 16.62
C PHE A 483 7.44 27.17 17.01
N ASP A 484 8.34 27.17 17.99
CA ASP A 484 8.94 28.39 18.53
C ASP A 484 9.69 29.20 17.47
N ILE A 485 10.40 28.52 16.56
CA ILE A 485 11.10 29.19 15.47
C ILE A 485 10.10 29.77 14.45
N SER A 486 9.05 29.03 14.13
CA SER A 486 8.01 29.50 13.21
C SER A 486 7.25 30.69 13.78
N GLU A 487 6.91 30.67 15.06
CA GLU A 487 6.25 31.77 15.77
C GLU A 487 7.10 33.04 15.72
N ARG A 488 8.40 32.94 16.08
CA ARG A 488 9.31 34.10 15.99
C ARG A 488 9.41 34.66 14.56
N ARG A 489 9.43 33.79 13.53
CA ARG A 489 9.46 34.24 12.13
C ARG A 489 8.14 34.89 11.71
N VAL A 490 7.00 34.36 12.15
CA VAL A 490 5.66 34.95 11.94
C VAL A 490 5.61 36.36 12.55
N SER A 491 5.95 36.53 13.84
CA SER A 491 5.95 37.84 14.49
C SER A 491 6.92 38.83 13.82
N PHE A 492 8.09 38.34 13.37
CA PHE A 492 9.03 39.16 12.62
C PHE A 492 8.43 39.64 11.29
N PHE A 493 7.76 38.77 10.53
CA PHE A 493 7.14 39.15 9.27
C PHE A 493 5.96 40.10 9.46
N GLU A 494 5.12 39.86 10.46
CA GLU A 494 4.00 40.75 10.81
C GLU A 494 4.49 42.16 11.13
N LYS A 495 5.50 42.28 11.99
CA LYS A 495 6.06 43.57 12.40
C LYS A 495 6.72 44.34 11.26
N ASN A 496 7.44 43.66 10.36
CA ASN A 496 8.34 44.34 9.42
C ASN A 496 7.82 44.38 7.97
N PHE A 497 6.87 43.52 7.59
CA PHE A 497 6.45 43.38 6.19
C PHE A 497 4.93 43.44 6.00
N ILE A 498 4.14 42.92 6.94
CA ILE A 498 2.68 42.81 6.76
C ILE A 498 1.92 44.01 7.36
N ASN A 499 2.20 44.36 8.62
CA ASN A 499 1.48 45.41 9.34
C ASN A 499 2.08 46.82 9.15
N PHE A 500 3.01 46.97 8.20
CA PHE A 500 3.66 48.27 7.93
C PHE A 500 2.82 49.19 7.02
N ARG A 501 1.51 48.94 6.90
CA ARG A 501 0.58 49.73 6.08
C ARG A 501 0.01 50.90 6.85
#